data_AF-A0A4D4KPC1-F1
#
_entry.id   AF-A0A4D4KPC1-F1
#
_cell.length_a   1.000
_cell.length_b   1.000
_cell.length_c   1.000
_cell.angle_alpha   90.00
_cell.angle_beta   90.00
_cell.angle_gamma   90.00
#
_symmetry.space_group_name_H-M   'P 1'
#
loop_
_entity.id
_entity.type
_entity.pdbx_description
1 polymer ?
#
loop_
_entity_poly.entity_id
_entity_poly.type
_entity_poly.pdbx_seq_one_letter_code
_entity_poly.pdbx_strand_id
1 'polypeptide(L)'
;MARPEPEKPPTPSPPPPSPPPPSPPPPSPAVLVLGRPVTRAEVERLCERLSALARRAGPGPVTVDVGGVGRPDLAVVEALARLRLTAGRLGRGLQLRNACGELRRLLAWTGLDEALTAPTAPGHPPASGHALGLELGGEAEQREEALGVQEGVEPGDPAA
;
A
#
# COMPACT_ATOMS: atom_id res chain seq x y z
N MET A 1 -44.59 -66.48 -37.90
CA MET A 1 -44.20 -65.11 -38.31
C MET A 1 -44.04 -64.28 -37.03
N ALA A 2 -42.91 -63.61 -36.89
CA ALA A 2 -42.36 -63.13 -35.62
C ALA A 2 -43.14 -61.95 -35.01
N ARG A 3 -43.19 -61.91 -33.67
CA ARG A 3 -43.66 -60.78 -32.86
C ARG A 3 -42.61 -59.66 -32.91
N PRO A 4 -42.98 -58.38 -33.16
CA PRO A 4 -42.04 -57.28 -33.01
C PRO A 4 -41.78 -56.99 -31.52
N GLU A 5 -40.52 -56.76 -31.18
CA GLU A 5 -40.04 -56.39 -29.84
C GLU A 5 -40.47 -54.97 -29.45
N PRO A 6 -40.68 -54.68 -28.15
CA PRO A 6 -40.96 -53.34 -27.67
C PRO A 6 -39.67 -52.50 -27.62
N GLU A 7 -39.62 -51.46 -28.47
CA GLU A 7 -38.54 -50.46 -28.50
C GLU A 7 -38.55 -49.61 -27.22
N LYS A 8 -37.40 -49.52 -26.55
CA LYS A 8 -37.22 -48.79 -25.28
C LYS A 8 -37.30 -47.26 -25.54
N PRO A 9 -38.05 -46.48 -24.75
CA PRO A 9 -38.13 -45.03 -24.94
C PRO A 9 -36.78 -44.35 -24.70
N PRO A 10 -36.45 -43.29 -25.46
CA PRO A 10 -35.22 -42.53 -25.28
C PRO A 10 -35.22 -41.82 -23.92
N THR A 11 -34.10 -41.89 -23.20
CA THR A 11 -33.89 -41.19 -21.93
C THR A 11 -33.94 -39.67 -22.12
N PRO A 12 -34.61 -38.91 -21.24
CA PRO A 12 -34.66 -37.44 -21.34
C PRO A 12 -33.29 -36.81 -21.03
N SER A 13 -32.89 -35.83 -21.85
CA SER A 13 -31.69 -35.01 -21.62
C SER A 13 -31.74 -34.27 -20.28
N PRO A 14 -30.61 -34.13 -19.57
CA PRO A 14 -30.56 -33.35 -18.34
C PRO A 14 -30.80 -31.86 -18.62
N PRO A 15 -31.42 -31.11 -17.69
CA PRO A 15 -31.62 -29.67 -17.83
C PRO A 15 -30.26 -28.93 -17.87
N PRO A 16 -30.17 -27.80 -18.58
CA PRO A 16 -28.95 -27.01 -18.62
C PRO A 16 -28.58 -26.49 -17.22
N PRO A 17 -27.28 -26.36 -16.90
CA PRO A 17 -26.85 -25.83 -15.62
C PRO A 17 -27.35 -24.38 -15.45
N SER A 18 -27.86 -24.06 -14.25
CA SER A 18 -28.28 -22.71 -13.88
C SER A 18 -27.16 -21.70 -14.14
N PRO A 19 -27.45 -20.50 -14.66
CA PRO A 19 -26.44 -19.47 -14.85
C PRO A 19 -25.80 -19.11 -13.50
N PRO A 20 -24.48 -18.85 -13.46
CA PRO A 20 -23.82 -18.43 -12.24
C PRO A 20 -24.48 -17.13 -11.71
N PRO A 21 -24.53 -16.93 -10.39
CA PRO A 21 -25.10 -15.72 -9.82
C PRO A 21 -24.37 -14.49 -10.38
N PRO A 22 -25.07 -13.35 -10.56
CA PRO A 22 -24.45 -12.12 -11.02
C PRO A 22 -23.30 -11.77 -10.07
N SER A 23 -22.10 -11.55 -10.63
CA SER A 23 -20.96 -11.08 -9.83
C SER A 23 -21.36 -9.82 -9.06
N PRO A 24 -20.95 -9.68 -7.80
CA PRO A 24 -21.20 -8.44 -7.05
C PRO A 24 -20.64 -7.27 -7.86
N PRO A 25 -21.34 -6.11 -7.89
CA PRO A 25 -20.81 -4.93 -8.55
C PRO A 25 -19.41 -4.66 -7.99
N PRO A 26 -18.41 -4.36 -8.84
CA PRO A 26 -17.07 -4.11 -8.36
C PRO A 26 -17.13 -3.00 -7.29
N PRO A 27 -16.36 -3.13 -6.19
CA PRO A 27 -16.32 -2.10 -5.19
C PRO A 27 -15.99 -0.78 -5.87
N SER A 28 -16.73 0.29 -5.52
CA SER A 28 -16.50 1.63 -6.08
C SER A 28 -15.00 1.92 -6.02
N PRO A 29 -14.35 2.18 -7.16
CA PRO A 29 -12.90 2.26 -7.20
C PRO A 29 -12.47 3.45 -6.35
N ALA A 30 -11.66 3.21 -5.31
CA ALA A 30 -11.06 4.25 -4.51
C ALA A 30 -9.95 4.90 -5.36
N VAL A 31 -10.33 5.87 -6.20
CA VAL A 31 -9.41 6.56 -7.11
C VAL A 31 -9.00 7.91 -6.51
N LEU A 32 -7.70 8.15 -6.49
CA LEU A 32 -7.08 9.43 -6.20
C LEU A 32 -6.38 9.93 -7.46
N VAL A 33 -6.40 11.23 -7.74
CA VAL A 33 -5.73 11.81 -8.92
C VAL A 33 -4.56 12.64 -8.44
N LEU A 34 -3.37 12.37 -8.98
CA LEU A 34 -2.17 13.18 -8.74
C LEU A 34 -2.09 14.27 -9.80
N GLY A 35 -2.49 15.49 -9.43
CA GLY A 35 -2.41 16.69 -10.26
C GLY A 35 -1.08 17.44 -10.12
N ARG A 36 -0.86 18.43 -10.99
CA ARG A 36 0.30 19.35 -10.91
C ARG A 36 -0.14 20.77 -10.47
N PRO A 37 0.72 21.53 -9.77
CA PRO A 37 2.04 21.14 -9.28
C PRO A 37 1.98 20.27 -8.02
N VAL A 38 2.92 19.33 -7.89
CA VAL A 38 3.05 18.50 -6.68
C VAL A 38 3.84 19.30 -5.65
N THR A 39 3.11 19.98 -4.76
CA THR A 39 3.69 20.72 -3.63
C THR A 39 3.54 19.91 -2.34
N ARG A 40 4.31 20.24 -1.30
CA ARG A 40 4.15 19.60 0.01
C ARG A 40 2.72 19.64 0.54
N ALA A 41 2.06 20.80 0.44
CA ALA A 41 0.67 20.96 0.86
C ALA A 41 -0.29 20.08 0.03
N GLU A 42 -0.01 19.89 -1.27
CA GLU A 42 -0.78 18.97 -2.10
C GLU A 42 -0.62 17.52 -1.63
N VAL A 43 0.61 17.09 -1.34
CA VAL A 43 0.85 15.74 -0.82
C VAL A 43 0.13 15.50 0.51
N GLU A 44 0.14 16.48 1.41
CA GLU A 44 -0.60 16.42 2.68
C GLU A 44 -2.11 16.27 2.43
N ARG A 45 -2.70 17.09 1.55
CA ARG A 45 -4.12 16.99 1.15
C ARG A 45 -4.46 15.63 0.52
N LEU A 46 -3.56 15.09 -0.30
CA LEU A 46 -3.74 13.78 -0.92
C LEU A 46 -3.70 12.64 0.11
N CYS A 47 -2.80 12.70 1.10
CA CYS A 47 -2.74 11.74 2.21
C CYS A 47 -4.01 11.78 3.08
N GLU A 48 -4.53 12.97 3.38
CA GLU A 48 -5.79 13.12 4.10
C GLU A 48 -6.97 12.54 3.31
N ARG A 49 -7.03 12.84 2.00
CA ARG A 49 -8.07 12.32 1.11
C ARG A 49 -7.99 10.80 0.99
N LEU A 50 -6.79 10.23 0.89
CA LEU A 50 -6.59 8.78 0.92
C LEU A 50 -7.10 8.19 2.23
N SER A 51 -6.78 8.79 3.37
CA SER A 51 -7.25 8.34 4.68
C SER A 51 -8.77 8.39 4.81
N ALA A 52 -9.40 9.46 4.29
CA ALA A 52 -10.85 9.60 4.26
C ALA A 52 -11.53 8.57 3.34
N LEU A 53 -10.95 8.34 2.15
CA LEU A 53 -11.41 7.29 1.23
C LEU A 53 -11.28 5.91 1.88
N ALA A 54 -10.16 5.65 2.56
CA ALA A 54 -9.93 4.38 3.22
C ALA A 54 -10.97 4.08 4.31
N ARG A 55 -11.39 5.08 5.08
CA ARG A 55 -12.43 4.89 6.10
C ARG A 55 -13.81 4.55 5.52
N ARG A 56 -14.09 4.94 4.27
CA ARG A 56 -15.40 4.77 3.62
C ARG A 56 -15.45 3.57 2.68
N ALA A 57 -14.34 3.26 2.03
CA ALA A 57 -14.24 2.17 1.07
C ALA A 57 -13.98 0.84 1.77
N GLY A 58 -14.51 -0.25 1.21
CA GLY A 58 -14.23 -1.62 1.63
C GLY A 58 -12.74 -2.02 1.51
N PRO A 59 -12.40 -3.24 1.95
CA PRO A 59 -11.04 -3.75 1.83
C PRO A 59 -10.60 -3.79 0.36
N GLY A 60 -9.44 -3.20 0.06
CA GLY A 60 -8.91 -3.15 -1.29
C GLY A 60 -7.84 -2.07 -1.47
N PRO A 61 -7.04 -2.17 -2.56
CA PRO A 61 -6.03 -1.17 -2.88
C PRO A 61 -6.67 0.16 -3.31
N VAL A 62 -5.96 1.26 -3.03
CA VAL A 62 -6.32 2.59 -3.54
C VAL A 62 -5.62 2.80 -4.88
N THR A 63 -6.37 3.17 -5.92
CA THR A 63 -5.81 3.49 -7.24
C THR A 63 -5.41 4.96 -7.27
N VAL A 64 -4.18 5.27 -7.67
CA VAL A 64 -3.70 6.63 -7.92
C VAL A 64 -3.50 6.83 -9.41
N ASP A 65 -4.33 7.68 -10.01
CA ASP A 65 -4.18 8.11 -11.39
C ASP A 65 -3.11 9.19 -11.48
N VAL A 66 -2.05 8.90 -12.24
CA VAL A 66 -0.91 9.80 -12.45
C VAL A 66 -0.87 10.34 -13.88
N GLY A 67 -1.97 10.22 -14.63
CA GLY A 67 -2.06 10.66 -16.03
C GLY A 67 -1.90 12.17 -16.22
N GLY A 68 -2.17 12.96 -15.18
CA GLY A 68 -1.95 14.41 -15.18
C GLY A 68 -0.50 14.83 -14.94
N VAL A 69 0.37 13.89 -14.56
CA VAL A 69 1.79 14.16 -14.32
C VAL A 69 2.51 14.12 -15.67
N GLY A 70 2.69 15.30 -16.28
CA GLY A 70 3.39 15.43 -17.57
C GLY A 70 4.83 14.88 -17.52
N ARG A 71 5.80 15.71 -17.11
CA ARG A 71 7.18 15.27 -16.87
C ARG A 71 7.32 14.83 -15.40
N PRO A 72 7.64 13.56 -15.11
CA PRO A 72 7.85 13.10 -13.75
C PRO A 72 9.15 13.68 -13.18
N ASP A 73 9.09 14.09 -11.91
CA ASP A 73 10.23 14.60 -11.14
C ASP A 73 10.27 13.92 -9.76
N LEU A 74 11.25 14.27 -8.94
CA LEU A 74 11.38 13.69 -7.60
C LEU A 74 10.25 14.11 -6.65
N ALA A 75 9.56 15.22 -6.89
CA ALA A 75 8.41 15.61 -6.08
C ALA A 75 7.22 14.66 -6.31
N VAL A 76 7.04 14.19 -7.56
CA VAL A 76 6.07 13.13 -7.88
C VAL A 76 6.43 11.83 -7.17
N VAL A 77 7.71 11.44 -7.18
CA VAL A 77 8.18 10.22 -6.49
C VAL A 77 7.96 10.33 -4.97
N GLU A 78 8.32 11.46 -4.37
CA GLU A 78 8.09 11.72 -2.95
C GLU A 78 6.60 11.62 -2.59
N ALA A 79 5.72 12.20 -3.43
CA ALA A 79 4.29 12.11 -3.24
C ALA A 79 3.79 10.66 -3.26
N LEU A 80 4.22 9.87 -4.25
CA LEU A 80 3.86 8.46 -4.36
C LEU A 80 4.37 7.64 -3.17
N ALA A 81 5.59 7.90 -2.70
CA ALA A 81 6.17 7.26 -1.53
C ALA A 81 5.36 7.56 -0.27
N ARG A 82 5.00 8.82 -0.04
CA ARG A 82 4.17 9.23 1.11
C ARG A 82 2.76 8.65 1.05
N LEU A 83 2.16 8.58 -0.14
CA LEU A 83 0.87 7.92 -0.33
C LEU A 83 0.95 6.43 -0.05
N ARG A 84 2.02 5.75 -0.50
CA ARG A 84 2.24 4.31 -0.24
C ARG A 84 2.42 4.04 1.26
N LEU A 85 3.16 4.88 1.96
CA LEU A 85 3.32 4.80 3.41
C LEU A 85 1.98 5.01 4.13
N THR A 86 1.19 6.00 3.71
CA THR A 86 -0.12 6.28 4.31
C THR A 86 -1.08 5.12 4.08
N ALA A 87 -1.13 4.56 2.86
CA ALA A 87 -1.92 3.37 2.56
C ALA A 87 -1.47 2.16 3.39
N GLY A 88 -0.15 1.94 3.54
CA GLY A 88 0.40 0.85 4.34
C GLY A 88 0.02 0.92 5.82
N ARG A 89 0.05 2.11 6.42
CA ARG A 89 -0.43 2.34 7.81
C ARG A 89 -1.91 2.01 8.00
N LEU A 90 -2.70 2.09 6.92
CA LEU A 90 -4.11 1.75 6.88
C LEU A 90 -4.36 0.30 6.45
N GLY A 91 -3.30 -0.51 6.27
CA GLY A 91 -3.39 -1.89 5.80
C GLY A 91 -3.88 -1.99 4.35
N ARG A 92 -3.56 -1.00 3.50
CA ARG A 92 -4.00 -0.93 2.09
C ARG A 92 -2.83 -0.93 1.12
N GLY A 93 -3.03 -1.61 0.00
CA GLY A 93 -2.15 -1.51 -1.16
C GLY A 93 -2.40 -0.23 -1.94
N LEU A 94 -1.45 0.14 -2.80
CA LEU A 94 -1.56 1.29 -3.69
C LEU A 94 -1.27 0.85 -5.12
N GLN A 95 -2.14 1.21 -6.07
CA GLN A 95 -1.98 0.86 -7.49
C GLN A 95 -1.87 2.12 -8.33
N LEU A 96 -0.91 2.18 -9.24
CA LEU A 96 -0.78 3.31 -10.16
C LEU A 96 -1.55 3.08 -11.46
N ARG A 97 -2.34 4.06 -11.87
CA ARG A 97 -3.05 4.09 -13.15
C ARG A 97 -2.47 5.18 -14.05
N ASN A 98 -2.35 4.86 -15.35
CA ASN A 98 -1.83 5.76 -16.38
C ASN A 98 -0.39 6.28 -16.14
N ALA A 99 0.46 5.47 -15.50
CA ALA A 99 1.88 5.77 -15.30
C ALA A 99 2.64 5.71 -16.63
N CYS A 100 3.21 6.86 -17.04
CA CYS A 100 4.05 6.95 -18.23
C CYS A 100 5.38 6.18 -18.05
N GLY A 101 6.02 5.81 -19.16
CA GLY A 101 7.25 5.01 -19.14
C GLY A 101 8.42 5.70 -18.42
N GLU A 102 8.51 7.04 -18.48
CA GLU A 102 9.53 7.81 -17.76
C GLU A 102 9.35 7.72 -16.24
N LEU A 103 8.11 7.81 -15.76
CA LEU A 103 7.80 7.66 -14.34
C LEU A 103 8.12 6.25 -13.86
N ARG A 104 7.76 5.21 -14.64
CA ARG A 104 8.11 3.82 -14.31
C ARG A 104 9.62 3.62 -14.19
N ARG A 105 10.41 4.19 -15.11
CA ARG A 105 11.88 4.15 -15.03
C ARG A 105 12.38 4.84 -13.75
N LEU A 106 11.87 6.04 -13.45
CA LEU A 106 12.27 6.77 -12.25
C LEU A 106 11.94 5.98 -10.97
N LEU A 107 10.76 5.38 -10.90
CA LEU A 107 10.34 4.53 -9.77
C LEU A 107 11.27 3.32 -9.62
N ALA A 108 11.62 2.63 -10.71
CA ALA A 108 12.54 1.51 -10.71
C ALA A 108 13.94 1.91 -10.20
N TRP A 109 14.44 3.08 -10.59
CA TRP A 109 15.73 3.58 -10.10
C TRP A 109 15.72 3.88 -8.60
N THR A 110 14.57 4.27 -8.06
CA THR A 110 14.38 4.47 -6.62
C THR A 110 14.00 3.20 -5.84
N GLY A 111 13.75 2.08 -6.53
CA GLY A 111 13.20 0.85 -5.94
C GLY A 111 11.76 0.98 -5.42
N LEU A 112 11.04 2.06 -5.78
CA LEU A 112 9.70 2.33 -5.27
C LEU A 112 8.62 1.53 -6.00
N ASP A 113 8.90 1.04 -7.21
CA ASP A 113 7.99 0.20 -7.99
C ASP A 113 7.71 -1.16 -7.32
N GLU A 114 8.73 -1.77 -6.70
CA GLU A 114 8.61 -2.98 -5.89
C GLU A 114 7.69 -2.74 -4.69
N ALA A 115 7.89 -1.62 -3.97
CA ALA A 115 7.05 -1.26 -2.83
C ALA A 115 5.58 -1.01 -3.22
N LEU A 116 5.33 -0.48 -4.41
CA LEU A 116 3.99 -0.24 -4.96
C LEU A 116 3.31 -1.54 -5.43
N THR A 117 4.09 -2.50 -5.92
CA THR A 117 3.60 -3.83 -6.33
C THR A 117 3.41 -4.78 -5.15
N ALA A 118 4.13 -4.57 -4.05
CA ALA A 118 4.09 -5.45 -2.89
C ALA A 118 2.65 -5.62 -2.35
N PRO A 119 2.14 -6.86 -2.28
CA PRO A 119 0.81 -7.12 -1.75
C PRO A 119 0.76 -6.69 -0.29
N THR A 120 -0.26 -5.90 0.07
CA THR A 120 -0.58 -5.66 1.48
C THR A 120 -1.25 -6.95 1.97
N ALA A 121 -0.46 -7.89 2.50
CA ALA A 121 -1.01 -9.09 3.09
C ALA A 121 -1.61 -8.72 4.46
N PRO A 122 -2.88 -9.03 4.76
CA PRO A 122 -3.34 -9.06 6.13
C PRO A 122 -2.73 -10.30 6.82
N GLY A 123 -1.82 -10.06 7.78
CA GLY A 123 -1.45 -11.07 8.79
C GLY A 123 -0.24 -11.97 8.55
N HIS A 124 0.68 -11.66 7.64
CA HIS A 124 2.00 -12.34 7.59
C HIS A 124 3.14 -11.33 7.71
N PRO A 125 4.17 -11.58 8.55
CA PRO A 125 5.38 -10.77 8.51
C PRO A 125 6.05 -10.97 7.14
N PRO A 126 6.52 -9.89 6.49
CA PRO A 126 7.21 -10.01 5.22
C PRO A 126 8.46 -10.88 5.40
N ALA A 127 8.52 -12.01 4.70
CA ALA A 127 9.74 -12.79 4.60
C ALA A 127 10.76 -11.96 3.80
N SER A 128 11.79 -11.52 4.51
CA SER A 128 12.96 -10.78 4.04
C SER A 128 12.73 -9.29 3.74
N GLY A 129 13.62 -8.49 4.33
CA GLY A 129 13.48 -7.06 4.53
C GLY A 129 13.41 -6.22 3.25
N HIS A 130 12.97 -4.98 3.48
CA HIS A 130 12.72 -3.90 2.52
C HIS A 130 11.33 -3.78 1.89
N ALA A 131 10.29 -4.21 2.62
CA ALA A 131 8.91 -3.83 2.33
C ALA A 131 8.39 -2.75 3.29
N LEU A 132 9.13 -1.64 3.50
CA LEU A 132 8.73 -0.51 4.40
C LEU A 132 7.96 -0.99 5.65
N GLY A 133 8.46 -2.06 6.28
CA GLY A 133 8.05 -2.44 7.60
C GLY A 133 8.52 -1.31 8.49
N LEU A 134 7.59 -0.47 8.93
CA LEU A 134 7.82 0.30 10.13
C LEU A 134 8.05 -0.76 11.21
N GLU A 135 9.30 -1.05 11.53
CA GLU A 135 9.60 -1.56 12.85
C GLU A 135 9.14 -0.47 13.80
N LEU A 136 7.91 -0.61 14.29
CA LEU A 136 7.38 0.13 15.42
C LEU A 136 8.09 -0.43 16.67
N GLY A 137 9.39 -0.25 16.70
CA GLY A 137 10.31 -0.72 17.73
C GLY A 137 11.32 0.39 17.97
N GLY A 138 10.81 1.57 18.35
CA GLY A 138 11.63 2.48 19.12
C GLY A 138 11.87 1.81 20.45
N GLU A 139 12.95 1.03 20.55
CA GLU A 139 13.59 0.80 21.83
C GLU A 139 13.83 2.21 22.37
N ALA A 140 13.08 2.60 23.39
CA ALA A 140 13.39 3.80 24.12
C ALA A 140 14.82 3.59 24.65
N GLU A 141 15.80 4.28 24.06
CA GLU A 141 17.09 4.47 24.71
C GLU A 141 16.75 4.93 26.12
N GLN A 142 16.97 4.03 27.07
CA GLN A 142 16.93 4.37 28.48
C GLN A 142 17.92 5.50 28.59
N ARG A 143 17.39 6.71 28.80
CA ARG A 143 18.17 7.89 29.13
C ARG A 143 19.03 7.45 30.30
N GLU A 144 20.31 7.21 30.03
CA GLU A 144 21.25 6.92 31.09
C GLU A 144 21.25 8.15 32.01
N GLU A 145 20.89 7.89 33.25
CA GLU A 145 20.67 8.90 34.27
C GLU A 145 21.89 9.82 34.36
N ALA A 146 21.65 11.11 34.64
CA ALA A 146 22.68 12.13 34.75
C ALA A 146 23.79 11.66 35.72
N LEU A 147 24.91 11.18 35.16
CA LEU A 147 26.13 10.96 35.91
C LEU A 147 26.56 12.31 36.45
N GLY A 148 26.33 12.51 37.75
CA GLY A 148 26.71 13.70 38.48
C GLY A 148 28.17 14.03 38.19
N VAL A 149 28.39 15.21 37.61
CA VAL A 149 29.71 15.79 37.42
C VAL A 149 30.28 15.99 38.82
N GLN A 150 31.19 15.11 39.24
CA GLN A 150 32.04 15.33 40.40
C GLN A 150 33.13 16.31 39.96
N GLU A 151 32.90 17.59 40.25
CA GLU A 151 33.92 18.61 40.16
C GLU A 151 35.04 18.28 41.15
N GLY A 152 36.15 17.75 40.64
CA GLY A 152 37.39 17.67 41.38
C GLY A 152 38.08 19.01 41.34
N VAL A 153 37.95 19.81 42.39
CA VAL A 153 38.91 20.91 42.65
C VAL A 153 40.07 20.36 43.48
N GLU A 154 41.25 20.56 42.90
CA GLU A 154 42.58 20.09 43.28
C GLU A 154 43.02 20.54 44.69
N PRO A 155 43.81 19.71 45.42
CA PRO A 155 44.21 19.98 46.79
C PRO A 155 45.44 20.92 46.90
N GLY A 156 45.22 22.06 47.57
CA GLY A 156 46.12 22.65 48.58
C GLY A 156 47.37 23.45 48.14
N ASP A 157 47.55 24.63 48.74
CA ASP A 157 48.81 25.03 49.41
C ASP A 157 48.52 26.06 50.54
N PRO A 158 49.28 26.08 51.66
CA PRO A 158 48.81 26.47 52.98
C PRO A 158 49.12 27.92 53.39
N ALA A 159 48.60 28.27 54.57
CA ALA A 159 48.85 29.52 55.26
C ALA A 159 50.34 29.72 55.64
N ALA A 160 50.80 30.96 55.43
CA ALA A 160 51.77 31.65 56.28
C ALA A 160 51.37 33.12 56.36
#